data_AF-A0A085GJ44-F1
#
_entry.id   AF-A0A085GJ44-F1
#
_cell.length_a   1.000
_cell.length_b   1.000
_cell.length_c   1.000
_cell.angle_alpha   90.00
_cell.angle_beta   90.00
_cell.angle_gamma   90.00
#
_symmetry.space_group_name_H-M   'P 1'
#
loop_
_entity.id
_entity.type
_entity.pdbx_description
1 polymer ?
#
loop_
_entity_poly.entity_id
_entity_poly.type
_entity_poly.pdbx_seq_one_letter_code
_entity_poly.pdbx_strand_id
1 'polypeptide(L)'
;MLTTLQQQILGAITATDGLSRTDLVQLSGMSKAAVSGVVREMIDAGLLLESQTVPGAGQGRPSVRLTVHPDGAYFAGVSLLQDPAHMVLINLHGDILSRVTF
;
A
#
# COMPACT_ATOMS: atom_id res chain seq x y z
N MET A 1 1.05 1.69 -16.14
CA MET A 1 2.22 2.32 -15.48
C MET A 1 1.71 3.15 -14.33
N LEU A 2 2.28 3.00 -13.13
CA LEU A 2 1.89 3.83 -11.97
C LEU A 2 2.36 5.27 -12.21
N THR A 3 1.50 6.24 -11.92
CA THR A 3 1.86 7.66 -11.92
C THR A 3 2.73 8.00 -10.71
N THR A 4 3.42 9.15 -10.74
CA THR A 4 4.23 9.62 -9.60
C THR A 4 3.40 9.73 -8.32
N LEU A 5 2.15 10.20 -8.42
CA LEU A 5 1.25 10.30 -7.26
C LEU A 5 0.84 8.91 -6.75
N GLN A 6 0.58 7.94 -7.65
CA GLN A 6 0.29 6.56 -7.25
C GLN A 6 1.49 5.91 -6.56
N GLN A 7 2.72 6.12 -7.06
CA GLN A 7 3.94 5.62 -6.42
C GLN A 7 4.14 6.22 -5.01
N GLN A 8 3.94 7.53 -4.87
CA GLN A 8 4.07 8.21 -3.59
C GLN A 8 3.01 7.74 -2.57
N ILE A 9 1.73 7.62 -3.00
CA ILE A 9 0.66 7.12 -2.14
C ILE A 9 0.93 5.68 -1.73
N LEU A 10 1.29 4.80 -2.68
CA LEU A 10 1.57 3.40 -2.40
C LEU A 10 2.71 3.26 -1.40
N GLY A 11 3.83 3.96 -1.62
CA GLY A 11 4.98 3.95 -0.72
C GLY A 11 4.64 4.43 0.70
N ALA A 12 3.84 5.50 0.81
CA ALA A 12 3.40 6.03 2.10
C ALA A 12 2.49 5.04 2.87
N ILE A 13 1.56 4.39 2.17
CA ILE A 13 0.65 3.40 2.78
C ILE A 13 1.43 2.15 3.19
N THR A 14 2.35 1.65 2.36
CA THR A 14 3.14 0.44 2.69
C THR A 14 4.09 0.63 3.88
N ALA A 15 4.44 1.88 4.24
CA ALA A 15 5.34 2.18 5.35
C ALA A 15 4.62 2.36 6.70
N THR A 16 3.30 2.22 6.75
CA THR A 16 2.47 2.52 7.94
C THR A 16 1.34 1.50 8.08
N ASP A 17 0.64 1.49 9.22
CA ASP A 17 -0.58 0.67 9.41
C ASP A 17 -1.83 1.27 8.73
N GLY A 18 -1.63 1.92 7.58
CA GLY A 18 -2.67 2.61 6.81
C GLY A 18 -2.82 4.10 7.13
N LEU A 19 -3.32 4.83 6.13
CA LEU A 19 -3.44 6.30 6.14
C LEU A 19 -4.84 6.74 5.74
N SER A 20 -5.33 7.84 6.29
CA SER A 20 -6.54 8.46 5.78
C SER A 20 -6.25 9.27 4.50
N ARG A 21 -7.30 9.56 3.72
CA ARG A 21 -7.17 10.49 2.58
C ARG A 21 -6.65 11.88 2.98
N THR A 22 -6.94 12.32 4.21
CA THR A 22 -6.44 13.59 4.72
C THR A 22 -4.93 13.52 4.98
N ASP A 23 -4.44 12.42 5.54
CA ASP A 23 -3.00 12.21 5.74
C ASP A 23 -2.27 12.19 4.40
N LEU A 24 -2.84 11.51 3.39
CA LEU A 24 -2.29 11.50 2.03
C LEU A 24 -2.25 12.90 1.40
N VAL A 25 -3.26 13.75 1.63
CA VAL A 25 -3.24 15.15 1.19
C VAL A 25 -2.08 15.91 1.84
N GLN A 26 -1.89 15.76 3.16
CA GLN A 26 -0.81 16.41 3.89
C GLN A 26 0.58 15.92 3.44
N LEU A 27 0.74 14.61 3.24
CA LEU A 27 2.00 13.99 2.84
C LEU A 27 2.36 14.25 1.37
N SER A 28 1.36 14.30 0.49
CA SER A 28 1.58 14.49 -0.95
C SER A 28 1.66 15.95 -1.39
N GLY A 29 1.12 16.88 -0.59
CA GLY A 29 0.96 18.29 -0.99
C GLY A 29 -0.04 18.49 -2.14
N MET A 30 -0.77 17.45 -2.54
CA MET A 30 -1.73 17.48 -3.63
C MET A 30 -3.10 17.96 -3.16
N SER A 31 -3.93 18.42 -4.10
CA SER A 31 -5.29 18.81 -3.78
C SER A 31 -6.12 17.60 -3.31
N LYS A 32 -7.12 17.85 -2.46
CA LYS A 32 -8.07 16.81 -2.01
C LYS A 32 -8.76 16.10 -3.18
N ALA A 33 -9.07 16.84 -4.25
CA ALA A 33 -9.69 16.28 -5.45
C ALA A 33 -8.75 15.30 -6.17
N ALA A 34 -7.47 15.68 -6.36
CA ALA A 34 -6.47 14.83 -6.99
C ALA A 34 -6.23 13.54 -6.19
N VAL A 35 -6.02 13.66 -4.88
CA VAL A 35 -5.85 12.49 -4.00
C VAL A 35 -7.09 11.59 -4.04
N SER A 36 -8.30 12.16 -3.98
CA SER A 36 -9.54 11.36 -4.00
C SER A 36 -9.71 10.62 -5.32
N GLY A 37 -9.39 11.26 -6.44
CA GLY A 37 -9.42 10.63 -7.78
C GLY A 37 -8.44 9.48 -7.87
N VAL A 38 -7.17 9.71 -7.53
CA VAL A 38 -6.13 8.67 -7.62
C VAL A 38 -6.38 7.52 -6.65
N VAL A 39 -6.81 7.79 -5.41
CA VAL A 39 -7.16 6.75 -4.46
C VAL A 39 -8.30 5.89 -5.00
N ARG A 40 -9.33 6.51 -5.60
CA ARG A 40 -10.44 5.77 -6.21
C ARG A 40 -9.94 4.87 -7.34
N GLU A 41 -9.12 5.39 -8.24
CA GLU A 41 -8.52 4.59 -9.32
C GLU A 41 -7.71 3.41 -8.78
N MET A 42 -6.95 3.60 -7.69
CA MET A 42 -6.17 2.53 -7.07
C MET A 42 -7.05 1.48 -6.35
N ILE A 43 -8.16 1.89 -5.74
CA ILE A 43 -9.16 0.96 -5.18
C ILE A 43 -9.82 0.17 -6.30
N ASP A 44 -10.26 0.85 -7.37
CA ASP A 44 -10.91 0.23 -8.53
C ASP A 44 -9.95 -0.76 -9.23
N ALA A 45 -8.64 -0.49 -9.20
CA ALA A 45 -7.59 -1.38 -9.67
C ALA A 45 -7.23 -2.52 -8.71
N GLY A 46 -7.85 -2.59 -7.52
CA GLY A 46 -7.60 -3.62 -6.52
C GLY A 46 -6.26 -3.49 -5.80
N LEU A 47 -5.62 -2.31 -5.81
CA LEU A 47 -4.35 -2.06 -5.12
C LEU A 47 -4.53 -1.59 -3.68
N LEU A 48 -5.64 -0.90 -3.39
CA LEU A 48 -5.96 -0.37 -2.07
C LEU A 48 -7.30 -0.90 -1.57
N LEU A 49 -7.43 -0.94 -0.24
CA LEU A 49 -8.65 -1.25 0.48
C LEU A 49 -8.99 -0.13 1.45
N GLU A 50 -10.28 0.09 1.65
CA GLU A 50 -10.78 0.84 2.80
C GLU A 50 -10.90 -0.11 3.99
N SER A 51 -10.13 0.12 5.05
CA SER A 51 -10.17 -0.68 6.28
C SER A 51 -11.19 -0.10 7.28
N GLN A 52 -11.49 -0.88 8.34
CA GLN A 52 -12.37 -0.40 9.39
C GLN A 52 -11.86 0.91 10.01
N THR A 53 -12.80 1.78 10.31
CA THR A 53 -12.58 3.08 10.94
C THR A 53 -12.09 2.87 12.37
N VAL A 54 -10.84 3.23 12.65
CA VAL A 54 -10.34 3.25 14.03
C VAL A 54 -10.88 4.53 14.69
N PRO A 55 -11.43 4.47 15.92
CA PRO A 55 -11.77 5.68 16.67
C PRO A 55 -10.50 6.53 16.79
N GLY A 56 -10.55 7.77 16.31
CA GLY A 56 -9.42 8.68 16.45
C GLY A 56 -9.07 8.84 17.93
N ALA A 57 -7.78 8.92 18.28
CA ALA A 57 -7.31 9.15 19.63
C ALA A 57 -7.64 10.58 20.17
N GLY A 58 -8.59 11.30 19.56
CA GLY A 58 -8.96 12.67 19.87
C GLY A 58 -10.32 13.07 19.32
N GLN A 59 -10.70 14.34 19.51
CA GLN A 59 -11.95 14.92 19.01
C GLN A 59 -11.88 15.11 17.48
N GLY A 60 -12.50 14.20 16.74
CA GLY A 60 -12.59 14.28 15.28
C GLY A 60 -13.48 13.16 14.71
N ARG A 61 -14.03 13.38 13.51
CA ARG A 61 -14.87 12.37 12.84
C ARG A 61 -14.00 11.14 12.51
N PRO A 62 -14.46 9.91 12.80
CA PRO A 62 -13.76 8.69 12.41
C PRO A 62 -13.40 8.74 10.91
N SER A 63 -12.12 8.63 10.57
CA SER A 63 -11.65 8.65 9.18
C SER A 63 -11.37 7.23 8.69
N VAL A 64 -11.91 6.90 7.51
CA VAL A 64 -11.65 5.61 6.86
C VAL A 64 -10.16 5.55 6.52
N ARG A 65 -9.50 4.49 6.98
CA ARG A 65 -8.10 4.23 6.65
C ARG A 65 -8.01 3.49 5.32
N LEU A 66 -6.96 3.81 4.58
CA LEU A 66 -6.56 3.13 3.36
C LEU A 66 -5.37 2.24 3.70
N THR A 67 -5.47 0.97 3.33
CA THR A 67 -4.38 0.00 3.38
C THR A 67 -4.15 -0.56 1.98
N VAL A 68 -3.02 -1.23 1.76
CA VAL A 68 -2.85 -2.02 0.54
C VAL A 68 -3.77 -3.23 0.55
N HIS A 69 -4.25 -3.62 -0.63
CA HIS A 69 -4.88 -4.92 -0.83
C HIS A 69 -3.76 -5.96 -0.94
N PRO A 70 -3.61 -6.91 0.00
CA PRO A 70 -2.48 -7.84 -0.02
C PRO A 70 -2.36 -8.59 -1.35
N ASP A 71 -3.50 -9.05 -1.89
CA ASP A 71 -3.58 -9.78 -3.16
C ASP A 71 -3.65 -8.87 -4.39
N GLY A 72 -3.46 -7.55 -4.23
CA GLY A 72 -3.53 -6.59 -5.34
C GLY A 72 -2.32 -6.66 -6.28
N ALA A 73 -1.21 -7.18 -5.79
CA ALA A 73 -0.02 -7.49 -6.57
C ALA A 73 0.85 -8.52 -5.83
N TYR A 74 1.70 -9.19 -6.59
CA TYR A 74 2.69 -10.13 -6.06
C TYR A 74 4.07 -9.83 -6.62
N PHE A 75 5.10 -10.07 -5.82
CA PHE A 75 6.49 -9.85 -6.20
C PHE A 75 7.31 -11.10 -5.92
N ALA A 76 8.19 -11.46 -6.85
CA ALA A 76 9.16 -12.53 -6.66
C ALA A 76 10.56 -11.94 -6.56
N GLY A 77 11.30 -12.32 -5.52
CA GLY A 77 12.69 -11.92 -5.31
C GLY A 77 13.61 -13.14 -5.36
N VAL A 78 14.74 -13.03 -6.06
CA VAL A 78 15.76 -14.08 -6.14
C VAL A 78 17.08 -13.54 -5.61
N SER A 79 17.71 -14.30 -4.70
CA SER A 79 19.05 -14.04 -4.19
C SER A 79 20.01 -15.12 -4.69
N LEU A 80 20.98 -14.69 -5.51
CA LEU A 80 22.06 -15.54 -6.05
C LEU A 80 23.36 -15.40 -5.25
N LEU A 81 23.29 -14.82 -4.04
CA LEU A 81 24.45 -14.57 -3.18
C LEU A 81 24.95 -15.84 -2.46
N GLN A 82 24.07 -16.83 -2.27
CA GLN A 82 24.36 -18.07 -1.56
C GLN A 82 24.15 -19.25 -2.51
N ASP A 83 24.84 -20.36 -2.24
CA ASP A 83 24.67 -21.65 -2.90
C ASP A 83 24.27 -22.69 -1.83
N PRO A 84 23.05 -23.25 -1.86
CA PRO A 84 22.03 -23.06 -2.89
C PRO A 84 21.38 -21.66 -2.90
N ALA A 85 20.90 -21.23 -4.06
CA ALA A 85 20.23 -19.96 -4.26
C ALA A 85 18.85 -19.95 -3.59
N HIS A 86 18.32 -18.75 -3.33
CA HIS A 86 17.03 -18.58 -2.67
C HIS A 86 16.07 -17.72 -3.48
N MET A 87 14.79 -18.05 -3.42
CA MET A 87 13.70 -17.27 -3.98
C MET A 87 12.57 -17.10 -2.97
N VAL A 88 11.95 -15.92 -2.97
CA VAL A 88 10.79 -15.58 -2.15
C VAL A 88 9.67 -15.05 -3.02
N LEU A 89 8.44 -15.44 -2.71
CA LEU A 89 7.22 -14.83 -3.24
C LEU A 89 6.58 -14.02 -2.12
N ILE A 90 6.31 -12.75 -2.38
CA ILE A 90 5.63 -11.85 -1.45
C ILE A 90 4.36 -11.25 -2.06
N ASN A 91 3.42 -10.87 -1.21
CA ASN A 91 2.24 -10.10 -1.59
C ASN A 91 2.52 -8.58 -1.55
N LEU A 92 1.52 -7.74 -1.88
CA LEU A 92 1.68 -6.28 -1.89
C LEU A 92 1.87 -5.66 -0.50
N HIS A 93 1.43 -6.37 0.55
CA HIS A 93 1.69 -5.98 1.94
C HIS A 93 3.11 -6.33 2.40
N GLY A 94 3.84 -7.13 1.61
CA GLY A 94 5.18 -7.60 1.93
C GLY A 94 5.21 -8.93 2.68
N ASP A 95 4.06 -9.58 2.89
CA ASP A 95 4.01 -10.89 3.52
C ASP A 95 4.63 -11.94 2.60
N ILE A 96 5.42 -12.84 3.18
CA ILE A 96 6.04 -13.93 2.45
C ILE A 96 5.02 -15.06 2.30
N LEU A 97 4.64 -15.32 1.06
CA LEU A 97 3.71 -16.39 0.69
C LEU A 97 4.43 -17.72 0.47
N SER A 98 5.66 -17.67 -0.04
CA SER A 98 6.47 -18.87 -0.30
C SER A 98 7.96 -18.57 -0.29
N ARG A 99 8.75 -19.59 0.05
CA ARG A 99 10.21 -19.58 -0.03
C ARG A 99 10.68 -20.88 -0.67
N VAL A 100 11.60 -20.78 -1.63
CA VAL A 100 12.23 -21.94 -2.29
C VAL A 100 13.73 -21.76 -2.29
N THR A 101 14.44 -22.85 -2.08
CA THR A 101 15.90 -22.94 -2.17
C THR A 101 16.25 -23.91 -3.29
N PHE A 102 17.18 -23.56 -4.19
CA PHE A 102 17.51 -24.35 -5.38
C PHE A 102 18.97 -24.20 -5.78
#